data_AF-A0A817JDE4-F1
#
_entry.id   AF-A0A817JDE4-F1
#
_cell.length_a   1.000
_cell.length_b   1.000
_cell.length_c   1.000
_cell.angle_alpha   90.00
_cell.angle_beta   90.00
_cell.angle_gamma   90.00
#
_symmetry.space_group_name_H-M   'P 1'
#
loop_
_entity.id
_entity.type
_entity.pdbx_description
1 polymer ?
#
loop_
_entity_poly.entity_id
_entity_poly.type
_entity_poly.pdbx_seq_one_letter_code
_entity_poly.pdbx_strand_id
1 'polypeptide(L)'
;MFHWIGQNLHVNDFIYGCIWVFKNDEHHATQLITVTVNHMVGILYFINYEHEAIENPNERIITIESAFMKGENRTILIDIDIMHPTVVVMDFYRIDEKNIL
;
A
#
# COMPACT_ATOMS: atom_id res chain seq x y z
N MET A 1 6.21 0.77 -5.54
CA MET A 1 5.14 0.91 -6.54
C MET A 1 5.24 2.27 -7.23
N PHE A 2 5.21 2.31 -8.55
CA PHE A 2 5.24 3.55 -9.33
C PHE A 2 3.82 4.00 -9.67
N HIS A 3 3.47 5.22 -9.26
CA HIS A 3 2.21 5.87 -9.62
C HIS A 3 2.46 6.81 -10.81
N TRP A 4 2.16 6.31 -12.02
CA TRP A 4 2.47 6.99 -13.27
C TRP A 4 1.62 8.25 -13.52
N ILE A 5 0.37 8.28 -13.07
CA ILE A 5 -0.52 9.46 -13.20
C ILE A 5 -0.03 10.59 -12.28
N GLY A 6 0.21 10.28 -11.01
CA GLY A 6 0.69 11.26 -10.03
C GLY A 6 2.19 11.55 -10.08
N GLN A 7 2.94 10.84 -10.93
CA GLN A 7 4.41 10.89 -11.02
C GLN A 7 5.08 10.71 -9.65
N ASN A 8 4.67 9.69 -8.89
CA ASN A 8 5.27 9.39 -7.58
C ASN A 8 5.79 7.96 -7.52
N LEU A 9 6.87 7.76 -6.78
CA LEU A 9 7.42 6.45 -6.44
C LEU A 9 7.17 6.17 -4.97
N HIS A 10 6.43 5.10 -4.69
CA HIS A 10 6.20 4.58 -3.35
C HIS A 10 7.21 3.46 -3.06
N VAL A 11 8.01 3.58 -2.00
CA VAL A 11 9.03 2.59 -1.62
C VAL A 11 8.74 2.06 -0.24
N ASN A 12 8.64 0.75 -0.09
CA ASN A 12 8.51 0.12 1.21
C ASN A 12 9.88 0.07 1.89
N ASP A 13 9.93 0.46 3.16
CA ASP A 13 11.10 0.39 4.01
C ASP A 13 10.81 -0.51 5.20
N PHE A 14 11.37 -1.72 5.12
CA PHE A 14 11.18 -2.74 6.14
C PHE A 14 11.85 -2.36 7.47
N ILE A 15 12.97 -1.63 7.44
CA ILE A 15 13.70 -1.27 8.67
C ILE A 15 12.91 -0.26 9.48
N TYR A 16 12.26 0.70 8.81
CA TYR A 16 11.50 1.76 9.47
C TYR A 16 9.98 1.48 9.52
N GLY A 17 9.53 0.35 8.96
CA GLY A 17 8.10 -0.03 8.97
C GLY A 17 7.21 0.99 8.27
N CYS A 18 7.70 1.64 7.21
CA CYS A 18 7.00 2.74 6.56
C CYS A 18 7.03 2.63 5.02
N ILE A 19 6.17 3.42 4.37
CA ILE A 19 6.18 3.56 2.91
C ILE A 19 6.57 5.00 2.59
N TRP A 20 7.74 5.17 1.98
CA TRP A 20 8.22 6.45 1.48
C TRP A 20 7.53 6.81 0.17
N VAL A 21 7.30 8.11 -0.04
CA VAL A 21 6.78 8.65 -1.29
C VAL A 21 7.76 9.67 -1.84
N PHE A 22 8.27 9.43 -3.04
CA PHE A 22 9.16 10.32 -3.76
C PHE A 22 8.46 10.87 -4.97
N LYS A 23 8.59 12.17 -5.22
CA LYS A 23 8.18 12.73 -6.50
C LYS A 23 9.15 12.31 -7.60
N ASN A 24 8.61 12.08 -8.78
CA ASN A 24 9.35 11.86 -10.01
C ASN A 24 9.42 13.17 -10.82
N ASP A 25 9.68 14.28 -10.12
CA ASP A 25 10.17 15.50 -10.73
C ASP A 25 11.69 15.36 -10.84
N GLU A 26 12.25 15.59 -12.03
CA GLU A 26 13.68 15.38 -12.36
C GLU A 26 14.67 16.19 -11.49
N HIS A 27 14.17 16.93 -10.48
CA HIS A 27 14.92 17.76 -9.55
C HIS A 27 14.53 17.48 -8.09
N HIS A 28 15.38 16.69 -7.42
CA HIS A 28 15.47 16.54 -5.96
C HIS A 28 14.31 15.77 -5.29
N ALA A 29 14.62 14.54 -4.87
CA ALA A 29 13.86 13.75 -3.90
C ALA A 29 13.65 14.57 -2.61
N THR A 30 12.54 15.30 -2.53
CA THR A 30 12.19 16.10 -1.37
C THR A 30 11.29 15.28 -0.46
N GLN A 31 11.70 15.09 0.79
CA GLN A 31 10.82 14.56 1.83
C GLN A 31 9.69 15.57 2.07
N LEU A 32 8.52 15.33 1.49
CA LEU A 32 7.34 16.17 1.67
C LEU A 32 6.20 15.35 2.29
N ILE A 33 6.00 15.56 3.58
CA ILE A 33 4.65 15.70 4.15
C ILE A 33 4.40 17.22 4.03
N THR A 34 3.50 17.79 3.23
CA THR A 34 2.18 17.40 2.74
C THR A 34 2.01 18.04 1.36
N VAL A 35 1.67 17.28 0.32
CA VAL A 35 1.17 17.88 -0.93
C VAL A 35 -0.28 17.47 -1.06
N THR A 36 -1.15 18.48 -1.05
CA THR A 36 -2.58 18.39 -1.34
C THR A 36 -2.79 18.00 -2.81
N VAL A 37 -2.51 16.73 -3.15
CA VAL A 37 -2.95 16.17 -4.42
C VAL A 37 -4.42 15.81 -4.24
N ASN A 38 -5.28 16.62 -4.84
CA ASN A 38 -6.73 16.62 -4.63
C ASN A 38 -7.46 15.49 -5.39
N HIS A 39 -6.87 14.30 -5.44
CA HIS A 39 -7.43 13.20 -6.21
C HIS A 39 -7.20 11.87 -5.47
N MET A 40 -8.27 11.24 -5.02
CA MET A 40 -8.30 9.89 -4.43
C MET A 40 -8.04 8.78 -5.48
N VAL A 41 -7.12 8.95 -6.44
CA VAL A 41 -7.07 8.07 -7.65
C VAL A 41 -6.20 6.83 -7.48
N GLY A 42 -5.83 6.44 -6.27
CA GLY A 42 -4.95 5.29 -6.10
C GLY A 42 -5.07 4.61 -4.77
N ILE A 43 -5.08 3.28 -4.82
CA ILE A 43 -5.03 2.38 -3.68
C ILE A 43 -3.64 1.73 -3.67
N LEU A 44 -2.98 1.77 -2.52
CA LEU A 44 -1.79 0.99 -2.22
C LEU A 44 -2.24 -0.38 -1.74
N TYR A 45 -1.57 -1.43 -2.22
CA TYR A 45 -1.65 -2.77 -1.64
C TYR A 45 -0.26 -3.15 -1.16
N PHE A 46 -0.13 -3.58 0.09
CA PHE A 46 1.17 -3.86 0.67
C PHE A 46 1.10 -4.95 1.74
N ILE A 47 2.24 -5.59 1.94
CA ILE A 47 2.45 -6.55 3.03
C ILE A 47 2.95 -5.75 4.23
N ASN A 48 2.34 -5.97 5.38
CA ASN A 48 2.80 -5.44 6.65
C ASN A 48 3.17 -6.60 7.59
N TYR A 49 4.42 -6.64 8.04
CA TYR A 49 4.92 -7.68 8.94
C TYR A 49 4.79 -7.31 10.42
N GLU A 50 4.43 -6.06 10.71
CA GLU A 50 4.50 -5.48 12.05
C GLU A 50 3.12 -5.04 12.57
N HIS A 51 2.03 -5.57 11.98
CA HIS A 51 0.68 -5.21 12.40
C HIS A 51 0.42 -5.72 13.83
N GLU A 52 -0.10 -4.85 14.70
CA GLU A 52 -0.46 -5.23 16.08
C GLU A 52 -1.80 -5.95 16.09
N ALA A 53 -1.83 -7.18 16.61
CA ALA A 53 -3.09 -7.91 16.72
C ALA A 53 -4.07 -7.15 17.62
N ILE A 54 -5.32 -7.02 17.18
CA ILE A 54 -6.37 -6.32 17.95
C ILE A 54 -6.61 -7.03 19.30
N GLU A 55 -6.57 -8.35 19.31
CA GLU A 55 -6.80 -9.15 20.52
C GLU A 55 -5.59 -9.16 21.46
N ASN A 56 -4.39 -8.96 20.93
CA ASN A 56 -3.15 -9.01 21.69
C ASN A 56 -2.12 -8.00 21.15
N PRO A 57 -2.04 -6.79 21.73
CA PRO A 57 -1.13 -5.74 21.24
C PRO A 57 0.36 -6.09 21.29
N ASN A 58 0.74 -7.13 22.05
CA ASN A 58 2.11 -7.62 22.11
C ASN A 58 2.45 -8.63 20.99
N GLU A 59 1.46 -9.01 20.20
CA GLU A 59 1.60 -9.95 19.10
C GLU A 59 1.63 -9.21 17.78
N ARG A 60 2.64 -9.53 16.97
CA ARG A 60 2.78 -9.04 15.60
C ARG A 60 2.22 -10.07 14.65
N ILE A 61 1.29 -9.66 13.81
CA ILE A 61 0.70 -10.48 12.75
C ILE A 61 1.08 -9.94 11.39
N ILE A 62 1.15 -10.84 10.41
CA ILE A 62 1.45 -10.50 9.02
C ILE A 62 0.13 -10.29 8.30
N THR A 63 -0.04 -9.13 7.70
CA THR A 63 -1.26 -8.74 7.01
C THR A 63 -0.97 -8.33 5.57
N ILE A 64 -1.96 -8.54 4.70
CA ILE A 64 -2.04 -7.87 3.40
C ILE A 64 -3.09 -6.78 3.56
N GLU A 65 -2.70 -5.55 3.27
CA GLU A 65 -3.50 -4.38 3.55
C GLU A 65 -3.66 -3.49 2.32
N SER A 66 -4.74 -2.71 2.32
CA SER A 66 -4.94 -1.61 1.38
C SER A 66 -5.06 -0.27 2.09
N ALA A 67 -4.61 0.80 1.44
CA ALA A 67 -4.85 2.16 1.86
C ALA A 67 -4.94 3.09 0.65
N PHE A 68 -5.54 4.26 0.78
CA PHE A 68 -5.38 5.30 -0.24
C PHE A 68 -3.90 5.72 -0.32
N MET A 69 -3.45 6.22 -1.47
CA MET A 69 -2.07 6.65 -1.66
C MET A 69 -1.58 7.76 -0.72
N LYS A 70 -2.50 8.44 0.01
CA LYS A 70 -2.19 9.37 1.10
C LYS A 70 -1.97 8.71 2.46
N GLY A 71 -2.15 7.39 2.57
CA GLY A 71 -2.11 6.63 3.82
C GLY A 71 -3.46 6.57 4.56
N GLU A 72 -4.51 7.17 4.00
CA GLU A 72 -5.86 7.19 4.58
C GLU A 72 -6.64 5.90 4.27
N ASN A 73 -7.72 5.64 5.02
CA ASN A 73 -8.62 4.47 4.82
C ASN A 73 -7.89 3.12 4.78
N ARG A 74 -6.87 2.99 5.64
CA ARG A 74 -6.11 1.75 5.82
C ARG A 74 -7.05 0.62 6.28
N THR A 75 -7.03 -0.49 5.56
CA THR A 75 -7.91 -1.65 5.75
C THR A 75 -7.11 -2.94 5.61
N ILE A 76 -7.33 -3.90 6.51
CA ILE A 76 -6.79 -5.25 6.42
C ILE A 76 -7.64 -6.04 5.42
N LEU A 77 -7.00 -6.64 4.43
CA LEU A 77 -7.67 -7.49 3.43
C LEU A 77 -7.55 -8.96 3.78
N ILE A 78 -6.38 -9.36 4.29
CA ILE A 78 -6.06 -10.74 4.66
C ILE A 78 -5.14 -10.69 5.89
N ASP A 79 -5.50 -11.45 6.93
CA ASP A 79 -4.77 -11.60 8.20
C ASP A 79 -4.68 -13.06 8.68
N ILE A 80 -5.20 -14.00 7.89
CA ILE A 80 -5.27 -15.43 8.20
C ILE A 80 -4.45 -16.24 7.20
N ASP A 81 -3.79 -17.29 7.70
CA ASP A 81 -3.03 -18.26 6.89
C ASP A 81 -1.94 -17.61 6.02
N ILE A 82 -1.33 -16.53 6.54
CA ILE A 82 -0.21 -15.83 5.92
C ILE A 82 1.04 -16.05 6.79
N MET A 83 2.08 -16.64 6.20
CA MET A 83 3.35 -16.88 6.89
C MET A 83 4.51 -16.10 6.27
N HIS A 84 4.74 -16.22 4.96
CA HIS A 84 5.84 -15.55 4.27
C HIS A 84 5.41 -14.99 2.90
N PRO A 85 4.45 -14.04 2.87
CA PRO A 85 4.09 -13.38 1.63
C PRO A 85 5.33 -12.62 1.14
N THR A 86 5.61 -12.64 -0.17
CA THR A 86 6.83 -12.00 -0.71
C THR A 86 6.50 -10.92 -1.73
N VAL A 87 5.47 -11.15 -2.55
CA VAL A 87 5.09 -10.26 -3.64
C VAL A 87 3.58 -10.11 -3.66
N VAL A 88 3.10 -8.89 -3.89
CA VAL A 88 1.71 -8.58 -4.21
C VAL A 88 1.70 -7.96 -5.61
N VAL A 89 0.86 -8.51 -6.49
CA VAL A 89 0.62 -7.99 -7.85
C VAL A 89 -0.88 -7.85 -8.04
N MET A 90 -1.29 -6.80 -8.75
CA MET A 90 -2.68 -6.54 -9.11
C MET A 90 -2.87 -6.67 -10.62
N ASP A 91 -3.92 -7.37 -11.02
CA ASP A 91 -4.48 -7.28 -12.37
C ASP A 91 -5.62 -6.26 -12.38
N PHE A 92 -5.35 -5.08 -12.93
CA PHE A 92 -6.33 -3.99 -13.02
C PHE A 92 -7.44 -4.24 -14.03
N TYR A 93 -7.23 -5.13 -15.00
CA TYR A 93 -8.15 -5.35 -16.10
C TYR A 93 -8.93 -6.65 -15.98
N ARG A 94 -8.81 -7.36 -14.84
CA ARG A 94 -9.59 -8.58 -14.62
C ARG A 94 -11.07 -8.23 -14.53
N ILE A 95 -11.81 -8.62 -15.57
CA ILE A 95 -13.28 -8.59 -15.58
C ILE A 95 -13.75 -9.94 -15.03
N ASP A 96 -14.63 -9.92 -14.03
CA ASP A 96 -15.29 -11.13 -13.55
C ASP A 96 -16.26 -11.64 -14.62
N GLU A 97 -15.90 -12.76 -15.23
CA GLU A 97 -16.73 -13.48 -16.22
C GLU A 97 -18.06 -14.00 -15.66
N LYS A 98 -18.30 -13.85 -14.35
CA LYS A 98 -19.52 -14.33 -13.67
C LYS A 98 -20.78 -13.49 -13.93
N ASN A 99 -20.67 -12.36 -14.64
CA ASN A 99 -21.81 -11.46 -14.92
C ASN A 99 -22.06 -11.22 -16.42
N ILE A 100 -21.68 -12.16 -17.28
CA ILE A 100 -22.07 -12.15 -18.70
C ILE A 100 -23.17 -13.20 -18.89
N LEU A 101 -24.43 -12.79 -18.68
CA LEU A 101 -25.65 -13.47 -19.11
C LEU A 101 -26.43 -12.54 -20.03
#